data_AF-A0A1G0YGQ7-F1
#
_entry.id   AF-A0A1G0YGQ7-F1
#
_cell.length_a   1.000
_cell.length_b   1.000
_cell.length_c   1.000
_cell.angle_alpha   90.00
_cell.angle_beta   90.00
_cell.angle_gamma   90.00
#
_symmetry.space_group_name_H-M   'P 1'
#
loop_
_entity.id
_entity.type
_entity.pdbx_description
1 polymer ?
#
loop_
_entity_poly.entity_id
_entity_poly.type
_entity_poly.pdbx_seq_one_letter_code
_entity_poly.pdbx_strand_id
1 'polypeptide(L)'
;MATEQKSNLGFWNRFFRGPGVILLVPWAIVVLFGLLVYSLIMTLLVRAVCLFRGRYIVFVHSNSPVWLDFIANDILPHLPADTVILNWSDRLKWKWFSFPVRLFKLYGGDTNFNPMGLVCTTFRGVKTFRFWDAFKECKHGNEKPLEELKTNFFAYIERTK
;
A
#
# COMPACT_ATOMS: atom_id res chain seq x y z
N MET A 1 17.47 -34.23 26.73
CA MET A 1 16.56 -33.19 26.19
C MET A 1 16.03 -32.19 27.23
N ALA A 2 16.25 -32.34 28.55
CA ALA A 2 15.72 -31.40 29.56
C ALA A 2 16.65 -30.21 29.91
N THR A 3 17.92 -30.23 29.52
CA THR A 3 18.94 -29.23 29.90
C THR A 3 18.99 -28.01 28.97
N GLU A 4 18.56 -28.14 27.72
CA GLU A 4 18.64 -27.08 26.71
C GLU A 4 17.51 -26.04 26.85
N GLN A 5 16.37 -26.43 27.44
CA GLN A 5 15.20 -25.56 27.58
C GLN A 5 15.34 -24.56 28.74
N LYS A 6 16.13 -24.87 29.78
CA LYS A 6 16.35 -23.99 30.95
C LYS A 6 17.30 -22.81 30.66
N SER A 7 18.25 -22.96 29.74
CA SER A 7 19.21 -21.88 29.42
C SER A 7 18.53 -20.72 28.67
N ASN A 8 17.63 -21.04 27.75
CA ASN A 8 16.84 -20.05 27.01
C ASN A 8 15.94 -19.23 27.97
N LEU A 9 15.25 -19.86 28.92
CA LEU A 9 14.42 -19.15 29.90
C LEU A 9 15.21 -18.15 30.77
N GLY A 10 16.46 -18.47 31.13
CA GLY A 10 17.33 -17.58 31.91
C GLY A 10 17.82 -16.36 31.12
N PHE A 11 18.11 -16.53 29.82
CA PHE A 11 18.52 -15.45 28.93
C PHE A 11 17.41 -14.41 28.73
N TRP A 12 16.18 -14.88 28.42
CA TRP A 12 15.02 -13.99 28.25
C TRP A 12 14.69 -13.24 29.55
N ASN A 13 14.71 -13.91 30.72
CA ASN A 13 14.46 -13.25 32.00
C ASN A 13 15.49 -12.17 32.36
N ARG A 14 16.76 -12.34 31.95
CA ARG A 14 17.82 -11.35 32.19
C ARG A 14 17.76 -10.19 31.19
N PHE A 15 17.33 -10.46 29.96
CA PHE A 15 17.07 -9.45 28.94
C PHE A 15 15.89 -8.56 29.33
N PHE A 16 14.73 -9.14 29.70
CA PHE A 16 13.54 -8.40 30.12
C PHE A 16 13.67 -7.67 31.47
N ARG A 17 14.59 -8.09 32.34
CA ARG A 17 14.89 -7.42 33.64
C ARG A 17 16.08 -6.46 33.59
N GLY A 18 16.73 -6.31 32.44
CA GLY A 18 17.84 -5.36 32.30
C GLY A 18 17.35 -3.91 32.23
N PRO A 19 18.11 -2.93 32.75
CA PRO A 19 17.74 -1.50 32.69
C PRO A 19 17.52 -0.98 31.25
N GLY A 20 18.12 -1.64 30.25
CA GLY A 20 17.93 -1.31 28.84
C GLY A 20 16.49 -1.47 28.33
N VAL A 21 15.73 -2.47 28.82
CA VAL A 21 14.33 -2.66 28.38
C VAL A 21 13.43 -1.57 28.93
N ILE A 22 13.65 -1.15 30.18
CA ILE A 22 12.90 -0.05 30.82
C ILE A 22 13.12 1.27 30.07
N LEU A 23 14.32 1.51 29.53
CA LEU A 23 14.63 2.72 28.77
C LEU A 23 14.06 2.69 27.33
N LEU A 24 13.94 1.53 26.69
CA LEU A 24 13.43 1.41 25.32
C LEU A 24 11.90 1.43 25.23
N VAL A 25 11.20 0.99 26.28
CA VAL A 25 9.72 0.94 26.30
C VAL A 25 9.07 2.32 26.07
N PRO A 26 9.49 3.41 26.74
CA PRO A 26 8.94 4.75 26.47
C PRO A 26 9.09 5.18 25.01
N TRP A 27 10.24 4.88 24.38
CA TRP A 27 10.46 5.19 22.97
C TRP A 27 9.54 4.37 22.05
N ALA A 28 9.37 3.08 22.34
CA ALA A 28 8.44 2.23 21.60
C ALA A 28 7.00 2.76 21.70
N ILE A 29 6.57 3.23 22.87
CA ILE A 29 5.25 3.84 23.08
C ILE A 29 5.11 5.12 22.25
N VAL A 30 6.10 6.01 22.27
CA VAL A 30 6.09 7.25 21.47
C VAL A 30 5.98 6.95 19.97
N VAL A 31 6.75 5.96 19.48
CA VAL A 31 6.69 5.53 18.07
C VAL A 31 5.32 4.97 17.72
N LEU A 32 4.78 4.04 18.53
CA LEU A 32 3.46 3.44 18.30
C LEU A 32 2.35 4.50 18.33
N PHE A 33 2.40 5.44 19.27
CA PHE A 33 1.46 6.56 19.34
C PHE A 33 1.57 7.44 18.09
N GLY A 34 2.79 7.76 17.66
CA GLY A 34 3.03 8.50 16.41
C GLY A 34 2.44 7.80 15.17
N LEU A 35 2.60 6.47 15.06
CA LEU A 35 2.01 5.69 13.97
C LEU A 35 0.47 5.69 14.00
N LEU A 36 -0.13 5.62 15.19
CA LEU A 36 -1.58 5.73 15.36
C LEU A 36 -2.11 7.10 14.95
N VAL A 37 -1.48 8.18 15.43
CA VAL A 37 -1.84 9.55 15.07
C VAL A 37 -1.69 9.77 13.56
N TYR A 38 -0.58 9.30 12.97
CA TYR A 38 -0.35 9.37 11.53
C TYR A 38 -1.44 8.65 10.73
N SER A 39 -1.79 7.42 11.14
CA SER A 39 -2.84 6.63 10.47
C SER A 39 -4.21 7.29 10.58
N LEU A 40 -4.52 7.90 11.73
CA LEU A 40 -5.75 8.65 11.95
C LEU A 40 -5.82 9.88 11.05
N ILE A 41 -4.75 10.69 11.01
CA ILE A 41 -4.66 11.88 10.14
C ILE A 41 -4.85 11.48 8.68
N MET A 42 -4.15 10.45 8.20
CA MET A 42 -4.30 9.98 6.82
C MET A 42 -5.71 9.52 6.51
N THR A 43 -6.36 8.82 7.43
CA THR A 43 -7.77 8.41 7.29
C THR A 43 -8.70 9.61 7.19
N LEU A 44 -8.50 10.63 8.03
CA LEU A 44 -9.29 11.86 7.98
C LEU A 44 -9.05 12.65 6.69
N LEU A 45 -7.81 12.74 6.21
CA LEU A 45 -7.48 13.39 4.94
C LEU A 45 -8.13 12.67 3.76
N VAL A 46 -8.06 11.33 3.72
CA VAL A 46 -8.74 10.53 2.69
C VAL A 46 -10.24 10.80 2.70
N ARG A 47 -10.87 10.76 3.87
CA ARG A 47 -12.31 11.04 4.01
C ARG A 47 -12.66 12.46 3.58
N ALA A 48 -11.89 13.46 3.97
CA ALA A 48 -12.12 14.84 3.58
C ALA A 48 -12.01 15.02 2.06
N VAL A 49 -10.93 14.53 1.44
CA VAL A 49 -10.75 14.61 -0.02
C VAL A 49 -11.89 13.91 -0.76
N CYS A 50 -12.28 12.72 -0.31
CA CYS A 50 -13.39 11.98 -0.93
C CYS A 50 -14.75 12.62 -0.65
N LEU A 51 -14.93 13.30 0.48
CA LEU A 51 -16.18 14.02 0.76
C LEU A 51 -16.41 15.15 -0.25
N PHE A 52 -15.34 15.87 -0.63
CA PHE A 52 -15.43 16.96 -1.60
C PHE A 52 -15.42 16.48 -3.06
N ARG A 53 -14.80 15.34 -3.37
CA ARG A 53 -14.60 14.85 -4.75
C ARG A 53 -15.40 13.57 -5.09
N GLY A 54 -16.11 12.98 -4.14
CA GLY A 54 -16.72 11.65 -4.22
C GLY A 54 -15.69 10.51 -4.04
N ARG A 55 -14.58 10.59 -4.78
CA ARG A 55 -13.50 9.59 -4.78
C ARG A 55 -12.13 10.21 -5.00
N TYR A 56 -11.09 9.42 -4.76
CA TYR A 56 -9.72 9.78 -5.10
C TYR A 56 -8.94 8.54 -5.55
N ILE A 57 -8.34 8.60 -6.74
CA ILE A 57 -7.69 7.44 -7.36
C ILE A 57 -6.20 7.73 -7.51
N VAL A 58 -5.36 6.79 -7.06
CA VAL A 58 -3.93 6.79 -7.32
C VAL A 58 -3.57 5.50 -8.05
N PHE A 59 -2.94 5.63 -9.22
CA PHE A 59 -2.42 4.48 -9.97
C PHE A 59 -0.90 4.54 -10.00
N VAL A 60 -0.25 3.44 -9.61
CA VAL A 60 1.19 3.32 -9.48
C VAL A 60 1.69 2.29 -10.49
N HIS A 61 2.66 2.68 -11.31
CA HIS A 61 3.30 1.78 -12.28
C HIS A 61 4.82 2.02 -12.34
N SER A 62 5.55 1.24 -13.14
CA SER A 62 6.96 1.48 -13.49
C SER A 62 7.18 1.35 -14.99
N ASN A 63 8.35 1.79 -15.46
CA ASN A 63 8.83 1.60 -16.83
C ASN A 63 9.37 0.17 -17.08
N SER A 64 8.76 -0.86 -16.49
CA SER A 64 9.17 -2.24 -16.74
C SER A 64 8.55 -2.70 -18.07
N PRO A 65 9.35 -3.23 -19.02
CA PRO A 65 8.84 -3.65 -20.33
C PRO A 65 7.82 -4.78 -20.22
N VAL A 66 7.81 -5.51 -19.10
CA VAL A 66 6.89 -6.63 -18.86
C VAL A 66 5.41 -6.22 -18.90
N TRP A 67 5.09 -5.04 -18.38
CA TRP A 67 3.70 -4.59 -18.22
C TRP A 67 3.48 -3.18 -18.76
N LEU A 68 4.52 -2.53 -19.29
CA LEU A 68 4.44 -1.17 -19.79
C LEU A 68 3.39 -1.05 -20.89
N ASP A 69 3.41 -1.96 -21.87
CA ASP A 69 2.50 -1.94 -23.01
C ASP A 69 1.05 -2.16 -22.56
N PHE A 70 0.81 -3.15 -21.69
CA PHE A 70 -0.52 -3.36 -21.11
C PHE A 70 -1.01 -2.15 -20.32
N ILE A 71 -0.15 -1.52 -19.52
CA ILE A 71 -0.55 -0.33 -18.76
C ILE A 71 -0.89 0.82 -19.71
N ALA A 72 -0.07 1.05 -20.72
CA ALA A 72 -0.24 2.13 -21.68
C ALA A 72 -1.49 1.96 -22.54
N ASN A 73 -1.84 0.72 -22.91
CA ASN A 73 -2.94 0.43 -23.83
C ASN A 73 -4.24 0.06 -23.12
N ASP A 74 -4.18 -0.70 -22.01
CA ASP A 74 -5.35 -1.31 -21.37
C ASP A 74 -5.76 -0.66 -20.04
N ILE A 75 -4.86 0.10 -19.40
CA ILE A 75 -5.16 0.73 -18.10
C ILE A 75 -5.27 2.25 -18.22
N LEU A 76 -4.18 2.92 -18.59
CA LEU A 76 -4.10 4.39 -18.56
C LEU A 76 -5.20 5.09 -19.40
N PRO A 77 -5.56 4.64 -20.61
CA PRO A 77 -6.57 5.31 -21.43
C PRO A 77 -7.98 5.25 -20.83
N HIS A 78 -8.25 4.26 -19.98
CA HIS A 78 -9.55 4.03 -19.36
C HIS A 78 -9.63 4.60 -17.93
N LEU A 79 -8.51 5.11 -17.40
CA LEU A 79 -8.52 5.77 -16.11
C LEU A 79 -9.25 7.12 -16.21
N PRO A 80 -10.04 7.48 -15.19
CA PRO A 80 -10.62 8.81 -15.08
C PRO A 80 -9.55 9.91 -15.14
N ALA A 81 -9.88 11.05 -15.76
CA ALA A 81 -8.96 12.19 -15.91
C ALA A 81 -8.47 12.77 -14.57
N ASP A 82 -9.21 12.56 -13.48
CA ASP A 82 -8.86 12.98 -12.13
C ASP A 82 -7.93 11.98 -11.40
N THR A 83 -7.49 10.91 -12.07
CA THR A 83 -6.58 9.91 -11.50
C THR A 83 -5.17 10.46 -11.38
N VAL A 84 -4.57 10.32 -10.19
CA VAL A 84 -3.16 10.65 -9.98
C VAL A 84 -2.28 9.46 -10.34
N ILE A 85 -1.42 9.65 -11.35
CA ILE A 85 -0.49 8.63 -11.83
C ILE A 85 0.87 8.85 -11.15
N LEU A 86 1.40 7.78 -10.57
CA LEU A 86 2.71 7.73 -9.94
C LEU A 86 3.61 6.73 -10.64
N ASN A 87 4.63 7.21 -11.35
CA ASN A 87 5.66 6.36 -11.93
C ASN A 87 6.78 6.07 -10.91
N TRP A 88 6.87 4.82 -10.46
CA TRP A 88 7.86 4.32 -9.50
C TRP A 88 9.31 4.42 -10.03
N SER A 89 9.51 4.35 -11.34
CA SER A 89 10.81 4.58 -11.95
C SER A 89 11.28 6.02 -11.72
N ASP A 90 10.35 6.97 -11.60
CA ASP A 90 10.60 8.38 -11.29
C ASP A 90 10.49 8.73 -9.80
N ARG A 91 10.50 7.73 -8.89
CA ARG A 91 10.27 7.95 -7.45
C ARG A 91 11.21 8.95 -6.77
N LEU A 92 12.42 9.15 -7.30
CA LEU A 92 13.37 10.14 -6.79
C LEU A 92 12.89 11.58 -6.98
N LYS A 93 11.99 11.81 -7.95
CA LYS A 93 11.39 13.12 -8.24
C LYS A 93 10.13 13.37 -7.43
N TRP A 94 9.63 12.37 -6.69
CA TRP A 94 8.38 12.48 -5.96
C TRP A 94 8.50 13.45 -4.80
N LYS A 95 7.51 14.34 -4.66
CA LYS A 95 7.35 15.15 -3.46
C LYS A 95 6.97 14.23 -2.30
N TRP A 96 7.91 13.90 -1.44
CA TRP A 96 7.75 12.95 -0.32
C TRP A 96 6.55 13.26 0.59
N PHE A 97 6.24 14.54 0.79
CA PHE A 97 5.09 14.99 1.60
C PHE A 97 3.78 15.12 0.82
N SER A 98 3.77 14.84 -0.49
CA SER A 98 2.53 14.91 -1.25
C SER A 98 1.56 13.82 -0.80
N PHE A 99 0.28 14.19 -0.75
CA PHE A 99 -0.81 13.30 -0.38
C PHE A 99 -0.83 11.96 -1.17
N PRO A 100 -0.73 11.92 -2.51
CA PRO A 100 -0.74 10.65 -3.25
C PRO A 100 0.44 9.74 -2.90
N VAL A 101 1.63 10.31 -2.63
CA VAL A 101 2.81 9.54 -2.24
C VAL A 101 2.66 8.98 -0.83
N ARG A 102 2.13 9.76 0.12
CA ARG A 102 1.85 9.29 1.48
C ARG A 102 0.77 8.22 1.51
N LEU A 103 -0.26 8.38 0.69
CA LEU A 103 -1.31 7.39 0.51
C LEU A 103 -0.73 6.07 -0.04
N PHE A 104 0.07 6.15 -1.10
CA PHE A 104 0.77 4.98 -1.62
C PHE A 104 1.68 4.33 -0.57
N LYS A 105 2.46 5.11 0.19
CA LYS A 105 3.33 4.54 1.23
C LYS A 105 2.57 3.86 2.37
N LEU A 106 1.37 4.35 2.71
CA LEU A 106 0.56 3.77 3.77
C LEU A 106 -0.19 2.49 3.31
N TYR A 107 -0.72 2.46 2.09
CA TYR A 107 -1.57 1.36 1.61
C TYR A 107 -0.91 0.43 0.58
N GLY A 108 0.23 0.85 0.03
CA GLY A 108 0.97 0.11 -1.00
C GLY A 108 1.78 -1.06 -0.45
N GLY A 109 2.07 -1.10 0.84
CA GLY A 109 2.92 -2.15 1.44
C GLY A 109 4.34 -2.17 0.85
N ASP A 110 5.12 -3.18 1.24
CA ASP A 110 6.56 -3.20 0.96
C ASP A 110 6.93 -4.01 -0.29
N THR A 111 6.07 -4.90 -0.76
CA THR A 111 6.32 -5.81 -1.89
C THR A 111 5.15 -5.87 -2.87
N ASN A 112 5.40 -6.34 -4.10
CA ASN A 112 4.39 -6.63 -5.12
C ASN A 112 3.40 -5.47 -5.37
N PHE A 113 3.87 -4.23 -5.21
CA PHE A 113 3.03 -3.04 -5.28
C PHE A 113 2.96 -2.42 -6.67
N ASN A 114 3.58 -3.05 -7.67
CA ASN A 114 3.67 -2.48 -9.01
C ASN A 114 3.35 -3.56 -10.05
N PRO A 115 2.33 -3.36 -10.90
CA PRO A 115 1.42 -2.20 -10.91
C PRO A 115 0.36 -2.25 -9.79
N MET A 116 -0.19 -1.09 -9.41
CA MET A 116 -1.23 -1.00 -8.36
C MET A 116 -2.20 0.14 -8.58
N GLY A 117 -3.48 -0.12 -8.30
CA GLY A 117 -4.50 0.92 -8.14
C GLY A 117 -4.91 1.07 -6.66
N LEU A 118 -5.03 2.31 -6.20
CA LEU A 118 -5.66 2.68 -4.93
C LEU A 118 -6.91 3.50 -5.24
N VAL A 119 -8.06 3.01 -4.82
CA VAL A 119 -9.34 3.73 -4.98
C VAL A 119 -9.85 4.09 -3.59
N CYS A 120 -9.89 5.39 -3.31
CA CYS A 120 -10.41 5.94 -2.07
C CYS A 120 -11.85 6.40 -2.26
N THR A 121 -12.67 6.11 -1.26
CA THR A 121 -14.10 6.50 -1.24
C THR A 121 -14.49 6.99 0.15
N THR A 122 -15.53 7.84 0.20
CA THR A 122 -15.99 8.44 1.46
C THR A 122 -16.39 7.40 2.51
N PHE A 123 -17.11 6.35 2.12
CA PHE A 123 -17.68 5.37 3.06
C PHE A 123 -16.93 4.04 3.13
N ARG A 124 -16.23 3.61 2.08
CA ARG A 124 -15.55 2.29 2.03
C ARG A 124 -14.05 2.37 2.31
N GLY A 125 -13.53 3.56 2.57
CA GLY A 125 -12.10 3.77 2.81
C GLY A 125 -11.28 3.56 1.54
N VAL A 126 -10.08 2.98 1.70
CA VAL A 126 -9.12 2.75 0.61
C VAL A 126 -9.17 1.28 0.18
N LYS A 127 -9.44 1.03 -1.10
CA LYS A 127 -9.36 -0.29 -1.71
C LYS A 127 -8.10 -0.37 -2.58
N THR A 128 -7.30 -1.40 -2.36
CA THR A 128 -6.05 -1.66 -3.10
C THR A 128 -6.25 -2.79 -4.11
N PHE A 129 -5.75 -2.58 -5.33
CA PHE A 129 -5.72 -3.55 -6.42
C PHE A 129 -4.26 -3.76 -6.83
N ARG A 130 -3.71 -4.95 -6.59
CA ARG A 130 -2.31 -5.29 -6.88
C ARG A 130 -2.24 -6.16 -8.13
N PHE A 131 -1.63 -5.65 -9.19
CA PHE A 131 -1.58 -6.35 -10.47
C PHE A 131 -0.40 -7.32 -10.57
N TRP A 132 0.62 -7.20 -9.72
CA TRP A 132 1.83 -8.00 -9.81
C TRP A 132 1.56 -9.52 -9.80
N ASP A 133 0.74 -10.00 -8.85
CA ASP A 133 0.43 -11.44 -8.75
C ASP A 133 -0.32 -11.94 -10.00
N ALA A 134 -1.26 -11.14 -10.50
CA ALA A 134 -2.01 -11.45 -11.71
C ALA A 134 -1.12 -11.46 -12.97
N PHE A 135 -0.16 -10.54 -13.08
CA PHE A 135 0.84 -10.56 -14.15
C PHE A 135 1.76 -11.78 -14.07
N LYS A 136 2.11 -12.21 -12.86
CA LYS A 136 2.92 -13.41 -12.67
C LYS A 136 2.19 -14.64 -13.22
N GLU A 137 0.90 -14.79 -12.94
CA GLU A 137 0.10 -15.88 -13.51
C GLU A 137 -0.09 -15.77 -15.02
N CYS A 138 -0.29 -14.55 -15.54
CA CYS A 138 -0.38 -14.29 -16.97
C CYS A 138 0.89 -14.77 -17.71
N LYS A 139 2.08 -14.56 -17.13
CA LYS A 139 3.35 -15.09 -17.68
C LYS A 139 3.42 -16.62 -17.71
N HIS A 140 2.65 -17.29 -16.87
CA HIS A 140 2.54 -18.75 -16.86
C HIS A 140 1.41 -19.25 -17.76
N GLY A 141 0.80 -18.39 -18.58
CA GLY A 141 -0.26 -18.72 -19.53
C GLY A 141 -1.68 -18.61 -18.97
N ASN A 142 -1.85 -18.16 -17.73
CA ASN A 142 -3.16 -17.94 -17.14
C ASN A 142 -3.54 -16.45 -17.16
N GLU A 143 -4.25 -16.02 -18.19
CA GLU A 143 -4.65 -14.62 -18.37
C GLU A 143 -5.86 -14.23 -17.50
N LYS A 144 -6.64 -15.20 -17.04
CA LYS A 144 -7.91 -14.95 -16.31
C LYS A 144 -7.74 -14.06 -15.08
N PRO A 145 -6.76 -14.27 -14.17
CA PRO A 145 -6.60 -13.43 -12.99
C PRO A 145 -6.34 -11.96 -13.33
N LEU A 146 -5.63 -11.70 -14.44
CA LEU A 146 -5.33 -10.34 -14.88
C LEU A 146 -6.58 -9.64 -15.41
N GLU A 147 -7.36 -10.33 -16.25
CA GLU A 147 -8.62 -9.81 -16.78
C GLU A 147 -9.68 -9.61 -15.69
N GLU A 148 -9.81 -10.56 -14.76
CA GLU A 148 -10.71 -10.44 -13.61
C GLU A 148 -10.31 -9.27 -12.71
N LEU A 149 -9.02 -9.11 -12.43
CA LEU A 149 -8.53 -8.00 -11.61
C LEU A 149 -8.77 -6.65 -12.30
N LYS A 150 -8.48 -6.56 -13.60
CA LYS A 150 -8.74 -5.36 -14.41
C LYS A 150 -10.22 -5.00 -14.38
N THR A 151 -11.09 -5.99 -14.63
CA THR A 151 -12.55 -5.82 -14.61
C THR A 151 -13.04 -5.36 -13.25
N ASN A 152 -12.57 -6.00 -12.18
CA ASN A 152 -12.94 -5.64 -10.81
C ASN A 152 -12.45 -4.23 -10.42
N PHE A 153 -11.26 -3.84 -10.87
CA PHE A 153 -10.71 -2.51 -10.65
C PHE A 153 -11.58 -1.42 -11.31
N PHE A 154 -11.89 -1.57 -12.59
CA PHE A 154 -12.72 -0.60 -13.31
C PHE A 154 -14.17 -0.59 -12.81
N ALA A 155 -14.76 -1.76 -12.57
CA ALA A 155 -16.10 -1.85 -11.99
C ALA A 155 -16.17 -1.17 -10.61
N TYR A 156 -15.11 -1.25 -9.80
CA TYR A 156 -15.05 -0.55 -8.52
C TYR A 156 -14.95 0.98 -8.72
N ILE A 157 -14.13 1.44 -9.67
CA ILE A 157 -14.04 2.86 -10.04
C ILE A 157 -15.41 3.38 -10.50
N GLU A 158 -16.11 2.66 -11.36
CA GLU A 158 -17.42 3.08 -11.88
C GLU A 158 -18.50 3.16 -10.80
N ARG A 159 -18.54 2.19 -9.88
CA ARG A 159 -19.48 2.18 -8.72
C ARG A 159 -19.22 3.29 -7.70
N THR A 160 -18.13 4.03 -7.86
CA THR A 160 -17.70 5.09 -6.94
C THR A 160 -17.75 6.47 -7.59
N LYS A 161 -18.33 6.57 -8.79
CA LYS A 161 -18.82 7.84 -9.36
C LYS A 161 -19.97 8.34 -8.49
#